data_AF-D6XZJ8-F1
#
_entry.id   AF-D6XZJ8-F1
#
_cell.length_a   1.000
_cell.length_b   1.000
_cell.length_c   1.000
_cell.angle_alpha   90.00
_cell.angle_beta   90.00
_cell.angle_gamma   90.00
#
_symmetry.space_group_name_H-M   'P 1'
#
loop_
_entity.id
_entity.type
_entity.pdbx_description
1 polymer ?
#
loop_
_entity_poly.entity_id
_entity_poly.type
_entity_poly.pdbx_seq_one_letter_code
_entity_poly.pdbx_strand_id
1 'polypeptide(L)'
;MDHSFVNPSLQILKSGLALERASSKHSVVSLLHAFDGTEVIHHRLDKGSRWGISPDEEETERLEAVYILSGKLKMKRSTEETTLLNGDFLSGTPINEYLVLTALEESAFLYITSKPVFHYYSHDTRNFEELAIKIEQKDGYTADHCSRIKDLAMLVGDKMGLHSESLMKLHFGALLHDIGKTQVPEEILLKPSKLTEEEWAIMKLHTSYGAEMLRETCISHFLLAAEVVEQHHERYDGSGYPRGLKKEEISLEAAIVGLVDSYDAITSERVYQHARSHESALNELRGLRGIKYQPDVVDAFTDVIEHHRKGGD
;
A
#
# COMPACT_ATOMS: atom_id res chain seq x y z
N MET A 1 31.27 14.86 19.66
CA MET A 1 31.34 16.31 19.41
C MET A 1 29.93 16.83 19.44
N ASP A 2 29.73 17.85 20.25
CA ASP A 2 28.48 18.51 20.59
C ASP A 2 27.84 19.15 19.35
N HIS A 3 26.69 18.64 18.92
CA HIS A 3 25.80 19.29 17.96
C HIS A 3 24.60 19.83 18.72
N SER A 4 24.84 20.78 19.62
CA SER A 4 23.84 21.74 20.06
C SER A 4 23.40 22.58 18.87
N PHE A 5 22.46 22.04 18.08
CA PHE A 5 21.60 22.85 17.24
C PHE A 5 20.79 23.75 18.17
N VAL A 6 21.31 24.97 18.40
CA VAL A 6 20.55 26.05 19.02
C VAL A 6 19.44 26.40 18.02
N ASN A 7 18.30 25.72 18.15
CA ASN A 7 17.09 26.12 17.44
C ASN A 7 16.66 27.47 18.05
N PRO A 8 16.58 28.58 17.28
CA PRO A 8 16.09 29.85 17.80
C PRO A 8 14.76 29.64 18.55
N SER A 9 14.60 30.31 19.71
CA SER A 9 13.43 30.14 20.59
C SER A 9 12.08 30.44 19.92
N LEU A 10 12.09 31.20 18.81
CA LEU A 10 10.94 31.46 17.97
C LEU A 10 11.38 31.58 16.51
N GLN A 11 10.68 30.87 15.63
CA GLN A 11 10.90 30.93 14.18
C GLN A 11 9.57 31.07 13.45
N ILE A 12 9.56 31.86 12.38
CA ILE A 12 8.44 31.92 11.44
C ILE A 12 8.81 31.10 10.21
N LEU A 13 8.30 29.87 10.13
CA LEU A 13 8.39 29.07 8.91
C LEU A 13 7.35 29.59 7.91
N LYS A 14 7.81 30.12 6.77
CA LYS A 14 6.92 30.55 5.69
C LYS A 14 6.24 29.35 5.04
N SER A 15 5.08 29.59 4.42
CA SER A 15 4.35 28.56 3.68
C SER A 15 5.27 27.75 2.76
N GLY A 16 5.17 26.42 2.83
CA GLY A 16 6.01 25.51 2.07
C GLY A 16 7.36 25.16 2.70
N LEU A 17 7.81 25.84 3.76
CA LEU A 17 8.97 25.45 4.56
C LEU A 17 8.57 24.47 5.67
N ALA A 18 9.46 23.53 5.96
CA ALA A 18 9.32 22.53 7.00
C ALA A 18 10.72 22.19 7.53
N LEU A 19 10.82 21.61 8.73
CA LEU A 19 12.09 21.09 9.24
C LEU A 19 12.57 19.94 8.36
N GLU A 20 11.65 19.03 8.03
CA GLU A 20 11.87 17.92 7.12
C GLU A 20 10.63 17.70 6.23
N ARG A 21 10.83 17.12 5.05
CA ARG A 21 9.75 16.81 4.11
C ARG A 21 9.99 15.47 3.42
N ALA A 22 8.94 14.67 3.39
CA ALA A 22 8.81 13.49 2.54
C ALA A 22 7.69 13.73 1.51
N SER A 23 7.86 13.20 0.30
CA SER A 23 6.87 13.33 -0.77
C SER A 23 6.80 12.03 -1.56
N SER A 24 5.58 11.59 -1.83
CA SER A 24 5.28 10.54 -2.80
C SER A 24 4.62 11.17 -4.04
N LYS A 25 4.24 10.34 -5.03
CA LYS A 25 3.50 10.78 -6.22
C LYS A 25 2.15 11.45 -5.88
N HIS A 26 1.53 11.08 -4.76
CA HIS A 26 0.15 11.48 -4.43
C HIS A 26 -0.04 12.04 -3.01
N SER A 27 1.06 12.28 -2.29
CA SER A 27 1.04 12.83 -0.94
C SER A 27 2.31 13.60 -0.60
N VAL A 28 2.18 14.57 0.29
CA VAL A 28 3.31 15.29 0.89
C VAL A 28 3.15 15.29 2.40
N VAL A 29 4.21 14.92 3.11
CA VAL A 29 4.28 14.89 4.57
C VAL A 29 5.41 15.82 5.01
N SER A 30 5.14 16.76 5.89
CA SER A 30 6.07 17.81 6.29
C SER A 30 6.15 17.93 7.81
N LEU A 31 7.32 17.70 8.39
CA LEU A 31 7.57 17.90 9.82
C LEU A 31 7.69 19.40 10.08
N LEU A 32 6.69 19.99 10.73
CA LEU A 32 6.69 21.41 11.04
C LEU A 32 7.46 21.72 12.33
N HIS A 33 7.36 20.84 13.32
CA HIS A 33 8.10 20.96 14.56
C HIS A 33 8.26 19.59 15.24
N ALA A 34 9.36 19.42 15.97
CA ALA A 34 9.60 18.29 16.84
C ALA A 34 10.32 18.76 18.12
N PHE A 35 9.81 18.37 19.28
CA PHE A 35 10.42 18.65 20.59
C PHE A 35 9.91 17.62 21.59
N ASP A 36 10.76 17.16 22.52
CA ASP A 36 10.43 16.19 23.60
C ASP A 36 9.77 14.85 23.21
N GLY A 37 9.77 14.51 21.92
CA GLY A 37 9.04 13.36 21.37
C GLY A 37 7.72 13.75 20.73
N THR A 38 7.23 14.97 20.99
CA THR A 38 6.09 15.56 20.31
C THR A 38 6.45 16.01 18.90
N GLU A 39 5.66 15.58 17.91
CA GLU A 39 5.77 15.99 16.52
C GLU A 39 4.48 16.69 16.04
N VAL A 40 4.65 17.73 15.23
CA VAL A 40 3.58 18.39 14.49
C VAL A 40 3.84 18.18 13.01
N ILE A 41 3.01 17.35 12.39
CA ILE A 41 3.19 16.89 11.02
C ILE A 41 2.05 17.41 10.15
N HIS A 42 2.40 18.05 9.04
CA HIS A 42 1.45 18.51 8.05
C HIS A 42 1.37 17.52 6.89
N HIS A 43 0.17 17.02 6.64
CA HIS A 43 -0.13 16.12 5.53
C HIS A 43 -0.91 16.88 4.45
N ARG A 44 -0.55 16.60 3.19
CA ARG A 44 -1.35 16.94 2.02
C ARG A 44 -1.57 15.67 1.21
N LEU A 45 -2.82 15.38 0.90
CA LEU A 45 -3.25 14.22 0.12
C LEU A 45 -3.96 14.70 -1.15
N ASP A 46 -3.54 14.15 -2.29
CA ASP A 46 -4.29 14.30 -3.54
C ASP A 46 -5.61 13.51 -3.45
N LYS A 47 -6.58 13.85 -4.31
CA LYS A 47 -7.85 13.10 -4.39
C LYS A 47 -7.58 11.61 -4.64
N GLY A 48 -8.20 10.75 -3.84
CA GLY A 48 -8.07 9.30 -3.89
C GLY A 48 -6.94 8.74 -3.02
N SER A 49 -6.00 9.59 -2.59
CA SER A 49 -4.92 9.18 -1.69
C SER A 49 -5.43 8.83 -0.31
N ARG A 50 -4.69 7.95 0.36
CA ARG A 50 -5.01 7.49 1.70
C ARG A 50 -3.86 7.74 2.67
N TRP A 51 -4.21 7.93 3.93
CA TRP A 51 -3.28 7.95 5.05
C TRP A 51 -3.88 7.12 6.18
N GLY A 52 -3.05 6.41 6.94
CA GLY A 52 -3.53 5.53 8.00
C GLY A 52 -2.75 5.67 9.30
N ILE A 53 -3.44 5.39 10.39
CA ILE A 53 -2.87 5.21 11.73
C ILE A 53 -3.06 3.73 12.09
N SER A 54 -2.00 3.13 12.62
CA SER A 54 -2.05 1.77 13.19
C SER A 54 -2.02 1.90 14.71
N PRO A 55 -2.77 1.05 15.44
CA PRO A 55 -2.65 0.99 16.89
C PRO A 55 -1.24 0.53 17.28
N ASP A 56 -0.80 1.00 18.44
CA ASP A 56 0.45 0.58 19.06
C ASP A 56 0.09 -0.20 20.32
N GLU A 57 0.15 -1.53 20.25
CA GLU A 57 -0.30 -2.42 21.34
C GLU A 57 0.62 -2.37 22.57
N GLU A 58 1.87 -1.92 22.41
CA GLU A 58 2.84 -1.81 23.51
C GLU A 58 2.77 -0.45 24.20
N GLU A 59 2.13 0.55 23.58
CA GLU A 59 2.08 1.91 24.09
C GLU A 59 0.75 2.23 24.77
N THR A 60 0.85 2.64 26.04
CA THR A 60 -0.32 2.93 26.87
C THR A 60 -0.59 4.43 27.00
N GLU A 61 0.40 5.28 26.67
CA GLU A 61 0.31 6.73 26.80
C GLU A 61 0.90 7.44 25.57
N ARG A 62 0.03 7.74 24.60
CA ARG A 62 0.38 8.55 23.43
C ARG A 62 -0.73 9.52 23.10
N LEU A 63 -0.40 10.80 23.05
CA LEU A 63 -1.28 11.83 22.49
C LEU A 63 -1.33 11.64 20.99
N GLU A 64 -2.53 11.59 20.42
CA GLU A 64 -2.73 11.58 18.98
C GLU A 64 -3.90 12.48 18.62
N ALA A 65 -3.64 13.44 17.74
CA ALA A 65 -4.66 14.36 17.30
C ALA A 65 -4.54 14.64 15.80
N VAL A 66 -5.69 14.67 15.11
CA VAL A 66 -5.76 15.02 13.69
C VAL A 66 -6.70 16.21 13.52
N TYR A 67 -6.19 17.30 12.94
CA TYR A 67 -6.96 18.52 12.69
C TYR A 67 -7.07 18.79 11.19
N ILE A 68 -8.28 18.87 10.66
CA ILE A 68 -8.51 19.03 9.22
C ILE A 68 -8.36 20.50 8.81
N LEU A 69 -7.32 20.80 8.04
CA LEU A 69 -6.99 22.15 7.58
C LEU A 69 -7.75 22.55 6.32
N SER A 70 -8.05 21.61 5.43
CA SER A 70 -8.81 21.85 4.20
C SER A 70 -9.25 20.55 3.55
N GLY A 71 -10.22 20.67 2.63
CA GLY A 71 -10.71 19.56 1.84
C GLY A 71 -11.76 18.72 2.57
N LYS A 72 -11.91 17.48 2.10
CA LYS A 72 -12.90 16.52 2.56
C LYS A 72 -12.27 15.13 2.61
N LEU A 73 -12.25 14.55 3.80
CA LEU A 73 -11.69 13.23 4.06
C LEU A 73 -12.81 12.27 4.46
N LYS A 74 -12.75 11.03 3.99
CA LYS A 74 -13.54 9.92 4.50
C LYS A 74 -12.68 9.14 5.48
N MET A 75 -13.07 9.13 6.75
CA MET A 75 -12.48 8.28 7.77
C MET A 75 -13.18 6.93 7.79
N LYS A 76 -12.39 5.86 7.80
CA LYS A 76 -12.85 4.49 8.06
C LYS A 76 -12.19 3.94 9.32
N ARG A 77 -13.02 3.47 10.24
CA ARG A 77 -12.64 2.86 11.54
C ARG A 77 -13.36 1.54 11.66
N SER A 78 -12.63 0.43 11.64
CA SER A 78 -13.24 -0.90 11.50
C SER A 78 -14.20 -0.93 10.28
N THR A 79 -15.51 -1.02 10.51
CA THR A 79 -16.55 -0.98 9.47
C THR A 79 -17.30 0.35 9.40
N GLU A 80 -17.09 1.27 10.34
CA GLU A 80 -17.75 2.57 10.39
C GLU A 80 -17.07 3.57 9.45
N GLU A 81 -17.87 4.33 8.72
CA GLU A 81 -17.40 5.41 7.84
C GLU A 81 -17.98 6.76 8.28
N THR A 82 -17.10 7.75 8.41
CA THR A 82 -17.46 9.12 8.78
C THR A 82 -16.77 10.10 7.83
N THR A 83 -17.50 11.13 7.40
CA THR A 83 -16.90 12.23 6.64
C THR A 83 -16.36 13.30 7.58
N LEU A 84 -15.13 13.74 7.33
CA LEU A 84 -14.46 14.83 8.03
C LEU A 84 -14.33 16.04 7.09
N LEU A 85 -14.61 17.21 7.62
CA LEU A 85 -14.60 18.50 6.95
C LEU A 85 -13.57 19.44 7.59
N ASN A 86 -13.31 20.57 6.92
CA ASN A 86 -12.50 21.64 7.47
C ASN A 86 -12.94 22.03 8.90
N GLY A 87 -11.98 22.07 9.82
CA GLY A 87 -12.22 22.38 11.23
C GLY A 87 -12.60 21.19 12.12
N ASP A 88 -12.88 20.02 11.54
CA ASP A 88 -13.08 18.80 12.33
C ASP A 88 -11.76 18.38 12.99
N PHE A 89 -11.91 17.80 14.18
CA PHE A 89 -10.81 17.41 15.05
C PHE A 89 -11.01 16.01 15.60
N LEU A 90 -9.99 15.17 15.47
CA LEU A 90 -9.91 13.85 16.04
C LEU A 90 -8.92 13.89 17.19
N SER A 91 -9.29 13.30 18.32
CA SER A 91 -8.45 13.20 19.50
C SER A 91 -8.49 11.77 20.02
N GLY A 92 -7.34 11.16 20.21
CA GLY A 92 -7.14 9.84 20.78
C GLY A 92 -6.03 9.83 21.82
N THR A 93 -6.12 8.93 22.79
CA THR A 93 -5.10 8.77 23.84
C THR A 93 -5.06 7.33 24.36
N PRO A 94 -4.40 6.39 23.65
CA PRO A 94 -4.00 6.42 22.24
C PRO A 94 -5.16 6.09 21.28
N ILE A 95 -4.93 6.13 19.97
CA ILE A 95 -5.84 5.55 18.98
C ILE A 95 -5.63 4.03 18.98
N ASN A 96 -6.58 3.31 19.59
CA ASN A 96 -6.49 1.85 19.82
C ASN A 96 -7.08 1.01 18.68
N GLU A 97 -7.22 1.56 17.48
CA GLU A 97 -7.74 0.85 16.31
C GLU A 97 -7.12 1.37 15.02
N TYR A 98 -7.15 0.56 13.97
CA TYR A 98 -6.73 1.02 12.65
C TYR A 98 -7.68 2.07 12.11
N LEU A 99 -7.12 3.19 11.65
CA LEU A 99 -7.86 4.30 11.08
C LEU A 99 -7.31 4.60 9.70
N VAL A 100 -8.18 4.73 8.69
CA VAL A 100 -7.80 5.12 7.33
C VAL A 100 -8.56 6.37 6.91
N LEU A 101 -7.83 7.43 6.56
CA LEU A 101 -8.36 8.64 5.93
C LEU A 101 -8.19 8.53 4.43
N THR A 102 -9.27 8.67 3.67
CA THR A 102 -9.26 8.74 2.20
C THR A 102 -9.66 10.14 1.74
N ALA A 103 -8.83 10.78 0.92
CA ALA A 103 -9.10 12.08 0.34
C ALA A 103 -10.18 11.99 -0.74
N LEU A 104 -11.34 12.62 -0.50
CA LEU A 104 -12.41 12.74 -1.50
C LEU A 104 -12.15 13.89 -2.48
N GLU A 105 -11.28 14.83 -2.09
CA GLU A 105 -10.71 15.93 -2.85
C GLU A 105 -9.31 16.27 -2.30
N GLU A 106 -8.56 17.17 -2.93
CA GLU A 106 -7.27 17.61 -2.37
C GLU A 106 -7.47 18.14 -0.95
N SER A 107 -6.81 17.49 0.02
CA SER A 107 -7.07 17.70 1.44
C SER A 107 -5.77 17.88 2.20
N ALA A 108 -5.81 18.71 3.23
CA ALA A 108 -4.68 18.92 4.14
C ALA A 108 -5.12 18.79 5.60
N PHE A 109 -4.23 18.26 6.43
CA PHE A 109 -4.48 18.11 7.87
C PHE A 109 -3.18 18.14 8.66
N LEU A 110 -3.29 18.47 9.95
CA LEU A 110 -2.22 18.28 10.92
C LEU A 110 -2.42 16.96 11.63
N TYR A 111 -1.34 16.20 11.79
CA TYR A 111 -1.25 15.10 12.74
C TYR A 111 -0.26 15.50 13.84
N ILE A 112 -0.70 15.45 15.09
CA ILE A 112 0.05 15.81 16.27
C ILE A 112 0.17 14.57 17.13
N THR A 113 1.39 14.19 17.49
CA THR A 113 1.66 12.97 18.25
C THR A 113 2.74 13.21 19.28
N SER A 114 2.64 12.62 20.48
CA SER A 114 3.69 12.71 21.52
C SER A 114 4.81 11.66 21.35
N LYS A 115 4.86 10.97 20.21
CA LYS A 115 5.90 10.01 19.85
C LYS A 115 6.48 10.33 18.48
N PRO A 116 7.80 10.17 18.28
CA PRO A 116 8.43 10.42 17.01
C PRO A 116 8.03 9.33 16.01
N VAL A 117 7.32 9.71 14.97
CA VAL A 117 6.86 8.81 13.90
C VAL A 117 7.18 9.35 12.51
N PHE A 118 7.61 10.60 12.39
CA PHE A 118 7.97 11.21 11.12
C PHE A 118 9.03 10.40 10.36
N HIS A 119 9.99 9.82 11.10
CA HIS A 119 11.05 8.99 10.53
C HIS A 119 10.53 7.77 9.74
N TYR A 120 9.40 7.18 10.14
CA TYR A 120 8.76 6.09 9.38
C TYR A 120 8.27 6.56 8.01
N TYR A 121 7.82 7.82 7.91
CA TYR A 121 7.40 8.43 6.64
C TYR A 121 8.60 8.87 5.79
N SER A 122 9.67 9.36 6.41
CA SER A 122 10.79 9.97 5.69
C SER A 122 11.86 8.98 5.22
N HIS A 123 12.07 7.89 5.95
CA HIS A 123 13.12 6.93 5.66
C HIS A 123 12.58 5.54 5.29
N ASP A 124 11.96 4.82 6.21
CA ASP A 124 11.76 3.37 6.01
C ASP A 124 10.69 3.06 4.98
N THR A 125 9.49 3.65 5.09
CA THR A 125 8.42 3.41 4.11
C THR A 125 8.87 3.82 2.71
N ARG A 126 9.51 4.99 2.63
CA ARG A 126 10.03 5.53 1.39
C ARG A 126 11.12 4.66 0.77
N ASN A 127 12.04 4.11 1.57
CA ASN A 127 13.09 3.24 1.08
C ASN A 127 12.50 1.97 0.42
N PHE A 128 11.47 1.38 1.04
CA PHE A 128 10.78 0.22 0.48
C PHE A 128 10.00 0.57 -0.78
N GLU A 129 9.32 1.72 -0.83
CA GLU A 129 8.65 2.21 -2.04
C GLU A 129 9.63 2.47 -3.19
N GLU A 130 10.76 3.13 -2.90
CA GLU A 130 11.81 3.39 -3.89
C GLU A 130 12.45 2.08 -4.39
N LEU A 131 12.59 1.10 -3.50
CA LEU A 131 13.10 -0.23 -3.86
C LEU A 131 12.08 -0.99 -4.72
N ALA A 132 10.78 -0.88 -4.42
CA ALA A 132 9.71 -1.43 -5.26
C ALA A 132 9.76 -0.84 -6.68
N ILE A 133 9.85 0.49 -6.80
CA ILE A 133 9.96 1.15 -8.12
C ILE A 133 11.21 0.72 -8.88
N LYS A 134 12.35 0.60 -8.19
CA LYS A 134 13.61 0.14 -8.82
C LYS A 134 13.50 -1.29 -9.33
N ILE A 135 12.87 -2.19 -8.56
CA ILE A 135 12.75 -3.58 -8.97
C ILE A 135 11.79 -3.75 -10.15
N GLU A 136 10.70 -2.98 -10.19
CA GLU A 136 9.79 -2.94 -11.35
C GLU A 136 10.51 -2.52 -12.63
N GLN A 137 11.28 -1.43 -12.56
CA GLN A 137 12.04 -0.93 -13.70
C GLN A 137 13.07 -1.96 -14.18
N LYS A 138 13.70 -2.68 -13.24
CA LYS A 138 14.64 -3.75 -13.54
C LYS A 138 13.93 -4.93 -14.21
N ASP A 139 12.78 -5.35 -13.70
CA ASP A 139 11.98 -6.48 -14.20
C ASP A 139 11.20 -6.15 -15.50
N GLY A 140 11.45 -4.98 -16.10
CA GLY A 140 10.88 -4.60 -17.39
C GLY A 140 9.44 -4.09 -17.35
N TYR A 141 8.93 -3.79 -16.15
CA TYR A 141 7.65 -3.11 -15.97
C TYR A 141 7.78 -1.60 -16.10
N THR A 142 6.67 -0.94 -16.44
CA THR A 142 6.55 0.51 -16.27
C THR A 142 6.58 0.84 -14.79
N ALA A 143 7.21 1.95 -14.39
CA ALA A 143 7.30 2.45 -13.00
C ALA A 143 5.93 2.84 -12.35
N ASP A 144 4.82 2.44 -12.96
CA ASP A 144 3.46 2.68 -12.51
C ASP A 144 2.71 1.36 -12.18
N HIS A 145 3.32 0.19 -12.33
CA HIS A 145 2.64 -1.12 -12.22
C HIS A 145 2.10 -1.40 -10.80
N CYS A 146 2.94 -1.29 -9.78
CA CYS A 146 2.61 -1.46 -8.37
C CYS A 146 1.61 -0.40 -7.93
N SER A 147 1.71 0.84 -8.45
CA SER A 147 0.70 1.85 -8.15
C SER A 147 -0.66 1.48 -8.75
N ARG A 148 -0.71 1.01 -10.01
CA ARG A 148 -1.97 0.58 -10.65
C ARG A 148 -2.57 -0.62 -9.93
N ILE A 149 -1.77 -1.61 -9.56
CA ILE A 149 -2.22 -2.77 -8.79
C ILE A 149 -2.77 -2.32 -7.45
N LYS A 150 -2.02 -1.50 -6.70
CA LYS A 150 -2.45 -0.95 -5.41
C LYS A 150 -3.76 -0.16 -5.54
N ASP A 151 -3.89 0.73 -6.53
CA ASP A 151 -5.10 1.53 -6.71
C ASP A 151 -6.33 0.65 -7.04
N LEU A 152 -6.18 -0.31 -7.97
CA LEU A 152 -7.24 -1.24 -8.33
C LEU A 152 -7.60 -2.19 -7.18
N ALA A 153 -6.61 -2.78 -6.51
CA ALA A 153 -6.81 -3.66 -5.37
C ALA A 153 -7.60 -2.96 -4.27
N MET A 154 -7.27 -1.71 -3.97
CA MET A 154 -7.99 -0.93 -2.97
C MET A 154 -9.44 -0.62 -3.36
N LEU A 155 -9.73 -0.39 -4.65
CA LEU A 155 -11.12 -0.24 -5.13
C LEU A 155 -11.92 -1.54 -4.94
N VAL A 156 -11.30 -2.69 -5.19
CA VAL A 156 -11.91 -4.01 -4.90
C VAL A 156 -12.15 -4.17 -3.40
N GLY A 157 -11.15 -3.86 -2.57
CA GLY A 157 -11.27 -3.92 -1.12
C GLY A 157 -12.40 -3.05 -0.57
N ASP A 158 -12.54 -1.83 -1.08
CA ASP A 158 -13.66 -0.94 -0.74
C ASP A 158 -15.02 -1.52 -1.18
N LYS A 159 -15.11 -2.05 -2.41
CA LYS A 159 -16.32 -2.70 -2.93
C LYS A 159 -16.73 -3.92 -2.11
N MET A 160 -15.76 -4.68 -1.60
CA MET A 160 -15.97 -5.84 -0.73
C MET A 160 -16.21 -5.45 0.74
N GLY A 161 -16.13 -4.16 1.09
CA GLY A 161 -16.40 -3.69 2.44
C GLY A 161 -15.30 -4.02 3.46
N LEU A 162 -14.05 -4.22 3.04
CA LEU A 162 -12.94 -4.52 3.93
C LEU A 162 -12.78 -3.46 5.03
N HIS A 163 -12.47 -3.89 6.25
CA HIS A 163 -12.22 -2.98 7.37
C HIS A 163 -10.87 -2.27 7.25
N SER A 164 -10.64 -1.25 8.09
CA SER A 164 -9.44 -0.40 8.05
C SER A 164 -8.11 -1.16 8.10
N GLU A 165 -7.98 -2.16 8.98
CA GLU A 165 -6.79 -3.01 9.06
C GLU A 165 -6.55 -3.82 7.76
N SER A 166 -7.57 -4.48 7.23
CA SER A 166 -7.49 -5.19 5.95
C SER A 166 -7.15 -4.26 4.79
N LEU A 167 -7.65 -3.02 4.79
CA LEU A 167 -7.31 -2.02 3.78
C LEU A 167 -5.84 -1.57 3.89
N MET A 168 -5.30 -1.43 5.10
CA MET A 168 -3.88 -1.14 5.31
C MET A 168 -3.00 -2.29 4.82
N LYS A 169 -3.37 -3.52 5.19
CA LYS A 169 -2.72 -4.76 4.74
C LYS A 169 -2.74 -4.89 3.21
N LEU A 170 -3.88 -4.63 2.58
CA LEU A 170 -4.05 -4.65 1.14
C LEU A 170 -3.23 -3.56 0.44
N HIS A 171 -3.19 -2.35 0.99
CA HIS A 171 -2.44 -1.23 0.43
C HIS A 171 -0.95 -1.54 0.32
N PHE A 172 -0.31 -1.88 1.44
CA PHE A 172 1.12 -2.18 1.46
C PHE A 172 1.44 -3.52 0.81
N GLY A 173 0.57 -4.52 0.98
CA GLY A 173 0.70 -5.81 0.33
C GLY A 173 0.71 -5.70 -1.19
N ALA A 174 -0.18 -4.89 -1.78
CA ALA A 174 -0.22 -4.64 -3.21
C ALA A 174 1.00 -3.84 -3.70
N LEU A 175 1.42 -2.82 -2.96
CA LEU A 175 2.54 -1.95 -3.33
C LEU A 175 3.89 -2.68 -3.30
N LEU A 176 4.05 -3.62 -2.36
CA LEU A 176 5.32 -4.29 -2.07
C LEU A 176 5.32 -5.78 -2.46
N HIS A 177 4.30 -6.28 -3.17
CA HIS A 177 4.14 -7.71 -3.50
C HIS A 177 5.38 -8.35 -4.15
N ASP A 178 6.09 -7.57 -4.96
CA ASP A 178 7.25 -8.02 -5.73
C ASP A 178 8.61 -7.62 -5.10
N ILE A 179 8.64 -7.03 -3.90
CA ILE A 179 9.86 -6.45 -3.31
C ILE A 179 10.98 -7.48 -3.14
N GLY A 180 10.63 -8.75 -2.92
CA GLY A 180 11.60 -9.83 -2.75
C GLY A 180 12.34 -10.21 -4.03
N LYS A 181 11.94 -9.70 -5.21
CA LYS A 181 12.71 -9.88 -6.45
C LYS A 181 14.10 -9.25 -6.36
N THR A 182 14.31 -8.34 -5.41
CA THR A 182 15.63 -7.78 -5.09
C THR A 182 16.65 -8.82 -4.65
N GLN A 183 16.18 -9.96 -4.11
CA GLN A 183 17.00 -11.08 -3.67
C GLN A 183 17.12 -12.20 -4.72
N VAL A 184 16.44 -12.07 -5.87
CA VAL A 184 16.56 -13.03 -6.98
C VAL A 184 17.81 -12.71 -7.80
N PRO A 185 18.65 -13.70 -8.16
CA PRO A 185 19.82 -13.49 -9.01
C PRO A 185 19.47 -12.79 -10.32
N GLU A 186 20.28 -11.82 -10.72
CA GLU A 186 20.00 -10.96 -11.87
C GLU A 186 19.94 -11.75 -13.18
N GLU A 187 20.76 -12.79 -13.31
CA GLU A 187 20.76 -13.71 -14.45
C GLU A 187 19.46 -14.51 -14.60
N ILE A 188 18.71 -14.69 -13.52
CA ILE A 188 17.38 -15.32 -13.53
C ILE A 188 16.31 -14.26 -13.78
N LEU A 189 16.37 -13.14 -13.05
CA LEU A 189 15.40 -12.05 -13.16
C LEU A 189 15.33 -11.46 -14.57
N LEU A 190 16.48 -11.22 -15.20
CA LEU A 190 16.58 -10.55 -16.51
C LEU A 190 16.71 -11.52 -17.69
N LYS A 191 16.45 -12.81 -17.48
CA LYS A 191 16.67 -13.82 -18.52
C LYS A 191 15.74 -13.58 -19.72
N PRO A 192 16.26 -13.40 -20.95
CA PRO A 192 15.44 -13.12 -22.14
C PRO A 192 14.78 -14.38 -22.73
N SER A 193 15.01 -15.55 -22.14
CA SER A 193 14.46 -16.84 -22.55
C SER A 193 13.69 -17.48 -21.41
N LYS A 194 12.93 -18.54 -21.71
CA LYS A 194 12.17 -19.27 -20.69
C LYS A 194 13.11 -19.77 -19.58
N LEU A 195 12.66 -19.59 -18.33
CA LEU A 195 13.33 -20.14 -17.16
C LEU A 195 13.27 -21.67 -17.19
N THR A 196 14.32 -22.34 -16.73
CA THR A 196 14.28 -23.77 -16.41
C THR A 196 13.44 -24.01 -15.15
N GLU A 197 13.12 -25.26 -14.83
CA GLU A 197 12.37 -25.58 -13.61
C GLU A 197 13.14 -25.16 -12.35
N GLU A 198 14.47 -25.27 -12.35
CA GLU A 198 15.32 -24.86 -11.24
C GLU A 198 15.36 -23.34 -11.09
N GLU A 199 15.50 -22.61 -12.21
CA GLU A 199 15.45 -21.15 -12.21
C GLU A 199 14.08 -20.63 -11.79
N TRP A 200 13.01 -21.30 -12.24
CA TRP A 200 11.64 -21.01 -11.81
C TRP A 200 11.44 -21.26 -10.31
N ALA A 201 12.03 -22.33 -9.76
CA ALA A 201 12.00 -22.60 -8.33
C ALA A 201 12.66 -21.46 -7.53
N ILE A 202 13.75 -20.87 -8.03
CA ILE A 202 14.40 -19.71 -7.42
C ILE A 202 13.54 -18.45 -7.58
N MET A 203 12.98 -18.19 -8.77
CA MET A 203 12.10 -17.05 -9.00
C MET A 203 10.92 -17.01 -8.03
N LYS A 204 10.30 -18.17 -7.74
CA LYS A 204 9.17 -18.26 -6.79
C LYS A 204 9.52 -17.82 -5.36
N LEU A 205 10.80 -17.84 -4.98
CA LEU A 205 11.24 -17.45 -3.63
C LEU A 205 11.09 -15.95 -3.35
N HIS A 206 10.87 -15.11 -4.37
CA HIS A 206 10.65 -13.67 -4.15
C HIS A 206 9.48 -13.40 -3.20
N THR A 207 8.45 -14.26 -3.20
CA THR A 207 7.31 -14.19 -2.27
C THR A 207 7.77 -14.31 -0.82
N SER A 208 8.55 -15.34 -0.51
CA SER A 208 9.10 -15.58 0.83
C SER A 208 10.13 -14.54 1.23
N TYR A 209 11.03 -14.16 0.30
CA TYR A 209 12.03 -13.11 0.55
C TYR A 209 11.38 -11.77 0.87
N GLY A 210 10.36 -11.37 0.10
CA GLY A 210 9.64 -10.12 0.35
C GLY A 210 8.93 -10.14 1.70
N ALA A 211 8.28 -11.24 2.05
CA ALA A 211 7.62 -11.39 3.34
C ALA A 211 8.61 -11.33 4.52
N GLU A 212 9.77 -11.98 4.40
CA GLU A 212 10.85 -11.93 5.40
C GLU A 212 11.38 -10.50 5.57
N MET A 213 11.70 -9.82 4.46
CA MET A 213 12.15 -8.43 4.48
C MET A 213 11.16 -7.51 5.22
N LEU A 214 9.85 -7.67 5.00
CA LEU A 214 8.84 -6.88 5.70
C LEU A 214 8.76 -7.22 7.19
N ARG A 215 8.89 -8.51 7.56
CA ARG A 215 8.89 -8.97 8.95
C ARG A 215 10.09 -8.45 9.75
N GLU A 216 11.24 -8.26 9.11
CA GLU A 216 12.46 -7.73 9.74
C GLU A 216 12.40 -6.24 10.08
N THR A 217 11.47 -5.48 9.48
CA THR A 217 11.39 -4.02 9.69
C THR A 217 10.85 -3.62 11.06
N CYS A 218 10.13 -4.51 11.75
CA CYS A 218 9.34 -4.20 12.95
C CYS A 218 8.31 -3.05 12.78
N ILE A 219 7.97 -2.68 11.54
CA ILE A 219 6.98 -1.64 11.24
C ILE A 219 5.60 -2.29 11.12
N SER A 220 4.64 -1.92 11.99
CA SER A 220 3.36 -2.64 12.14
C SER A 220 2.61 -2.88 10.83
N HIS A 221 2.53 -1.88 9.95
CA HIS A 221 1.82 -2.03 8.66
C HIS A 221 2.58 -2.89 7.64
N PHE A 222 3.91 -3.01 7.73
CA PHE A 222 4.69 -3.95 6.94
C PHE A 222 4.55 -5.38 7.45
N LEU A 223 4.48 -5.56 8.78
CA LEU A 223 4.18 -6.86 9.37
C LEU A 223 2.84 -7.42 8.87
N LEU A 224 1.80 -6.57 8.82
CA LEU A 224 0.50 -6.94 8.25
C LEU A 224 0.60 -7.34 6.78
N ALA A 225 1.34 -6.55 5.98
CA ALA A 225 1.49 -6.76 4.54
C ALA A 225 2.31 -8.00 4.18
N ALA A 226 3.19 -8.47 5.06
CA ALA A 226 4.06 -9.62 4.82
C ALA A 226 3.30 -10.87 4.38
N GLU A 227 2.12 -11.12 4.97
CA GLU A 227 1.27 -12.24 4.56
C GLU A 227 0.77 -12.10 3.11
N VAL A 228 0.40 -10.89 2.70
CA VAL A 228 -0.07 -10.61 1.35
C VAL A 228 1.03 -10.83 0.34
N VAL A 229 2.23 -10.32 0.63
CA VAL A 229 3.43 -10.49 -0.18
C VAL A 229 3.78 -11.98 -0.32
N GLU A 230 3.69 -12.76 0.75
CA GLU A 230 3.95 -14.20 0.70
C GLU A 230 2.93 -14.95 -0.16
N GLN A 231 1.66 -14.55 -0.13
CA GLN A 231 0.55 -15.34 -0.67
C GLN A 231 0.01 -14.86 -2.02
N HIS A 232 0.45 -13.72 -2.58
CA HIS A 232 -0.18 -13.15 -3.77
C HIS A 232 -0.13 -14.05 -5.03
N HIS A 233 0.77 -15.04 -5.05
CA HIS A 233 0.84 -16.08 -6.08
C HIS A 233 0.15 -17.41 -5.71
N GLU A 234 -0.48 -17.49 -4.54
CA GLU A 234 -1.38 -18.59 -4.22
C GLU A 234 -2.62 -18.56 -5.13
N ARG A 235 -3.24 -19.72 -5.32
CA ARG A 235 -4.38 -19.90 -6.23
C ARG A 235 -5.46 -20.71 -5.55
N TYR A 236 -6.71 -20.38 -5.82
CA TYR A 236 -7.88 -20.92 -5.12
C TYR A 236 -7.95 -22.47 -5.13
N ASP A 237 -7.43 -23.12 -6.17
CA ASP A 237 -7.32 -24.58 -6.33
C ASP A 237 -6.08 -25.23 -5.65
N GLY A 238 -5.17 -24.43 -5.09
CA GLY A 238 -3.90 -24.87 -4.48
C GLY A 238 -2.79 -25.16 -5.46
N SER A 239 -2.93 -24.73 -6.72
CA SER A 239 -1.85 -24.81 -7.71
C SER A 239 -0.81 -23.69 -7.62
N GLY A 240 -1.03 -22.75 -6.70
CA GLY A 240 -0.14 -21.61 -6.47
C GLY A 240 1.07 -21.96 -5.63
N TYR A 241 1.77 -20.92 -5.20
CA TYR A 241 3.01 -21.00 -4.41
C TYR A 241 3.10 -19.79 -3.46
N PRO A 242 3.94 -19.83 -2.41
CA PRO A 242 4.96 -20.84 -2.09
C PRO A 242 4.45 -22.08 -1.34
N ARG A 243 3.27 -22.01 -0.70
CA ARG A 243 2.76 -23.07 0.20
C ARG A 243 1.69 -23.96 -0.44
N GLY A 244 1.10 -23.54 -1.56
CA GLY A 244 0.03 -24.30 -2.24
C GLY A 244 -1.29 -24.26 -1.47
N LEU A 245 -1.56 -23.10 -0.86
CA LEU A 245 -2.76 -22.85 -0.05
C LEU A 245 -4.02 -22.95 -0.89
N LYS A 246 -5.13 -23.40 -0.29
CA LYS A 246 -6.41 -23.58 -0.96
C LYS A 246 -7.48 -22.73 -0.32
N LYS A 247 -8.29 -22.11 -1.17
CA LYS A 247 -9.51 -21.41 -0.78
C LYS A 247 -9.30 -20.45 0.39
N GLU A 248 -9.95 -20.70 1.53
CA GLU A 248 -9.95 -19.85 2.72
C GLU A 248 -8.60 -19.86 3.48
N GLU A 249 -7.65 -20.71 3.10
CA GLU A 249 -6.26 -20.65 3.59
C GLU A 249 -5.49 -19.45 3.01
N ILE A 250 -5.96 -18.89 1.90
CA ILE A 250 -5.41 -17.70 1.27
C ILE A 250 -6.11 -16.48 1.88
N SER A 251 -5.31 -15.54 2.40
CA SER A 251 -5.86 -14.28 2.89
C SER A 251 -6.61 -13.55 1.76
N LEU A 252 -7.74 -12.94 2.11
CA LEU A 252 -8.58 -12.25 1.15
C LEU A 252 -7.81 -11.12 0.44
N GLU A 253 -6.92 -10.44 1.17
CA GLU A 253 -6.07 -9.40 0.60
C GLU A 253 -5.11 -9.97 -0.45
N ALA A 254 -4.48 -11.12 -0.21
CA ALA A 254 -3.63 -11.81 -1.19
C ALA A 254 -4.41 -12.29 -2.41
N ALA A 255 -5.63 -12.80 -2.21
CA ALA A 255 -6.50 -13.19 -3.30
C ALA A 255 -6.87 -12.00 -4.22
N ILE A 256 -7.11 -10.82 -3.62
CA ILE A 256 -7.32 -9.56 -4.36
C ILE A 256 -6.06 -9.19 -5.15
N VAL A 257 -4.89 -9.11 -4.50
CA VAL A 257 -3.63 -8.73 -5.16
C VAL A 257 -3.29 -9.69 -6.29
N GLY A 258 -3.39 -11.00 -6.07
CA GLY A 258 -3.07 -11.99 -7.09
C GLY A 258 -3.97 -11.94 -8.33
N LEU A 259 -5.26 -11.60 -8.16
CA LEU A 259 -6.17 -11.37 -9.28
C LEU A 259 -5.83 -10.08 -10.02
N VAL A 260 -5.61 -8.98 -9.29
CA VAL A 260 -5.33 -7.67 -9.88
C VAL A 260 -3.98 -7.66 -10.61
N ASP A 261 -2.96 -8.31 -10.05
CA ASP A 261 -1.66 -8.49 -10.72
C ASP A 261 -1.82 -9.30 -12.02
N SER A 262 -2.57 -10.40 -11.98
CA SER A 262 -2.88 -11.18 -13.19
C SER A 262 -3.60 -10.32 -14.24
N TYR A 263 -4.52 -9.46 -13.83
CA TYR A 263 -5.20 -8.54 -14.75
C TYR A 263 -4.22 -7.53 -15.36
N ASP A 264 -3.41 -6.84 -14.54
CA ASP A 264 -2.43 -5.85 -15.03
C ASP A 264 -1.44 -6.53 -15.97
N ALA A 265 -1.01 -7.77 -15.67
CA ALA A 265 -0.18 -8.57 -16.54
C ALA A 265 -0.77 -8.83 -17.94
N ILE A 266 -2.09 -9.00 -18.02
CA ILE A 266 -2.80 -9.26 -19.27
C ILE A 266 -3.00 -7.98 -20.08
N THR A 267 -3.27 -6.86 -19.40
CA THR A 267 -3.68 -5.59 -20.04
C THR A 267 -2.56 -4.58 -20.21
N SER A 268 -1.41 -4.78 -19.57
CA SER A 268 -0.24 -3.91 -19.71
C SER A 268 0.64 -4.37 -20.86
N GLU A 269 1.18 -3.40 -21.60
CA GLU A 269 2.15 -3.67 -22.65
C GLU A 269 3.51 -4.00 -22.02
N ARG A 270 4.08 -5.15 -22.38
CA ARG A 270 5.39 -5.61 -21.91
C ARG A 270 6.33 -5.77 -23.10
N VAL A 271 7.65 -5.72 -22.85
CA VAL A 271 8.69 -5.88 -23.88
C VAL A 271 8.48 -7.13 -24.77
N TYR A 272 7.86 -8.18 -24.22
CA TYR A 272 7.63 -9.46 -24.92
C TYR A 272 6.14 -9.81 -25.14
N GLN A 273 5.19 -8.92 -24.81
CA GLN A 273 3.76 -9.22 -24.90
C GLN A 273 2.93 -7.97 -25.21
N HIS A 274 2.14 -8.04 -26.28
CA HIS A 274 1.13 -7.03 -26.56
C HIS A 274 -0.01 -7.10 -25.56
N ALA A 275 -0.43 -5.93 -25.06
CA ALA A 275 -1.59 -5.77 -24.20
C ALA A 275 -2.84 -6.39 -24.87
N ARG A 276 -3.57 -7.23 -24.13
CA ARG A 276 -4.88 -7.72 -24.56
C ARG A 276 -5.98 -6.76 -24.13
N SER A 277 -7.13 -6.81 -24.81
CA SER A 277 -8.26 -5.96 -24.46
C SER A 277 -8.76 -6.28 -23.04
N HIS A 278 -9.26 -5.25 -22.33
CA HIS A 278 -9.88 -5.43 -21.02
C HIS A 278 -11.02 -6.46 -21.04
N GLU A 279 -11.79 -6.52 -22.12
CA GLU A 279 -12.85 -7.51 -22.29
C GLU A 279 -12.27 -8.94 -22.35
N SER A 280 -11.17 -9.14 -23.08
CA SER A 280 -10.46 -10.42 -23.11
C SER A 280 -9.93 -10.79 -21.73
N ALA A 281 -9.36 -9.84 -20.99
CA ALA A 281 -8.84 -10.07 -19.64
C ALA A 281 -9.96 -10.48 -18.68
N LEU A 282 -11.08 -9.75 -18.66
CA LEU A 282 -12.25 -10.06 -17.83
C LEU A 282 -12.85 -11.43 -18.17
N ASN A 283 -12.95 -11.78 -19.46
CA ASN A 283 -13.46 -13.09 -19.87
C ASN A 283 -12.56 -14.23 -19.40
N GLU A 284 -11.23 -14.05 -19.44
CA GLU A 284 -10.28 -15.03 -18.90
C GLU A 284 -10.42 -15.18 -17.37
N LEU A 285 -10.46 -14.07 -16.64
CA LEU A 285 -10.62 -14.09 -15.18
C LEU A 285 -11.94 -14.74 -14.76
N ARG A 286 -13.05 -14.43 -15.45
CA ARG A 286 -14.36 -15.08 -15.26
C ARG A 286 -14.31 -16.57 -15.54
N GLY A 287 -13.58 -17.00 -16.58
CA GLY A 287 -13.36 -18.41 -16.90
C GLY A 287 -12.58 -19.17 -15.83
N LEU A 288 -11.77 -18.47 -15.03
CA LEU A 288 -10.96 -19.02 -13.94
C LEU A 288 -11.58 -18.81 -12.54
N ARG A 289 -12.81 -18.26 -12.48
CA ARG A 289 -13.58 -18.05 -11.25
C ARG A 289 -13.87 -19.38 -10.55
N GLY A 290 -13.51 -19.48 -9.27
CA GLY A 290 -13.64 -20.71 -8.48
C GLY A 290 -12.62 -21.80 -8.82
N ILE A 291 -11.68 -21.52 -9.73
CA ILE A 291 -10.57 -22.40 -10.07
C ILE A 291 -9.26 -21.76 -9.60
N LYS A 292 -8.81 -20.69 -10.27
CA LYS A 292 -7.58 -19.98 -9.88
C LYS A 292 -7.85 -18.85 -8.91
N TYR A 293 -9.03 -18.23 -9.03
CA TYR A 293 -9.39 -17.04 -8.28
C TYR A 293 -10.64 -17.27 -7.45
N GLN A 294 -10.67 -16.65 -6.26
CA GLN A 294 -11.81 -16.72 -5.37
C GLN A 294 -13.06 -16.10 -6.05
N PRO A 295 -14.22 -16.78 -6.01
CA PRO A 295 -15.45 -16.32 -6.67
C PRO A 295 -15.83 -14.86 -6.37
N ASP A 296 -15.87 -14.50 -5.08
CA ASP A 296 -16.32 -13.16 -4.64
C ASP A 296 -15.34 -12.05 -5.07
N VAL A 297 -14.05 -12.36 -5.16
CA VAL A 297 -13.02 -11.43 -5.63
C VAL A 297 -13.17 -11.16 -7.12
N VAL A 298 -13.44 -12.19 -7.93
CA VAL A 298 -13.69 -12.03 -9.37
C VAL A 298 -14.92 -11.17 -9.61
N ASP A 299 -16.00 -11.41 -8.86
CA ASP A 299 -17.25 -10.67 -9.00
C ASP A 299 -17.07 -9.20 -8.62
N ALA A 300 -16.44 -8.93 -7.47
CA ALA A 300 -16.15 -7.57 -7.02
C ALA A 300 -15.22 -6.83 -7.98
N PHE A 301 -14.15 -7.48 -8.46
CA PHE A 301 -13.23 -6.88 -9.44
C PHE A 301 -13.91 -6.54 -10.76
N THR A 302 -14.73 -7.46 -11.26
CA THR A 302 -15.49 -7.27 -12.50
C THR A 302 -16.40 -6.04 -12.39
N ASP A 303 -17.15 -5.95 -11.29
CA ASP A 303 -18.00 -4.79 -10.99
C ASP A 303 -17.19 -3.49 -10.98
N VAL A 304 -16.04 -3.48 -10.30
CA VAL A 304 -15.16 -2.30 -10.22
C VAL A 304 -14.73 -1.86 -11.61
N ILE A 305 -14.19 -2.75 -12.44
CA ILE A 305 -13.71 -2.40 -13.79
C ILE A 305 -14.84 -1.88 -14.69
N GLU A 306 -16.02 -2.50 -14.65
CA GLU A 306 -17.14 -2.08 -15.47
C GLU A 306 -17.72 -0.72 -15.07
N HIS A 307 -17.73 -0.39 -13.78
CA HIS A 307 -18.21 0.91 -13.28
C HIS A 307 -17.16 2.02 -13.43
N HIS A 308 -15.88 1.71 -13.21
CA HIS A 308 -14.80 2.70 -13.33
C HIS A 308 -14.66 3.25 -14.75
N ARG A 309 -15.09 2.47 -15.76
CA ARG A 309 -15.10 2.90 -17.17
C ARG A 309 -16.32 3.73 -17.54
N LYS A 310 -17.47 3.52 -16.91
CA LYS A 310 -18.70 4.29 -17.20
C LYS A 310 -18.69 5.70 -16.61
N GLY A 311 -17.82 5.98 -15.63
CA GLY A 311 -17.67 7.30 -15.00
C GLY A 311 -16.47 8.11 -15.50
N GLY A 312 -15.75 7.63 -16.51
CA GLY A 312 -14.54 8.25 -17.07
C GLY A 312 -14.69 8.81 -18.49
N ASP A 313 -15.92 8.79 -19.04
CA ASP A 313 -16.30 9.46 -20.31
C ASP A 313 -16.97 10.81 -20.04
#